data_AF-A0A3C0PHC7-F1
#
_entry.id   AF-A0A3C0PHC7-F1
#
_cell.length_a   1.000
_cell.length_b   1.000
_cell.length_c   1.000
_cell.angle_alpha   90.00
_cell.angle_beta   90.00
_cell.angle_gamma   90.00
#
_symmetry.space_group_name_H-M   'P 1'
#
loop_
_entity.id
_entity.type
_entity.pdbx_description
1 polymer ?
#
loop_
_entity_poly.entity_id
_entity_poly.type
_entity_poly.pdbx_seq_one_letter_code
_entity_poly.pdbx_strand_id
1 'polypeptide(L)'
;MKRKKIKNLIVALAGIGLLLSVIIQCDSGNNNKTTLAAPVLVSPGSGATNQSTGLTFEWHKVNNASSYTLQISTNSAFSSLLNNASYTDTSATLTLSANSTYYWRVNAINADGASDWSNEWIFSTFSGPLELVYPKGGSSQSFTVGDTVMILWSIHDQNQISSVGIRYSLDSGKTWAQNSIGGTSFSYPDTSYKWIIDSTKASNQFVLKVYDYMTTSIFDKSAPFIIKSAK
;
A
#
# COMPACT_ATOMS: atom_id res chain seq x y z
N MET A 1 -6.78 64.37 41.15
CA MET A 1 -6.32 63.87 39.84
C MET A 1 -7.49 63.14 39.17
N LYS A 2 -7.60 63.22 37.84
CA LYS A 2 -8.86 63.44 37.08
C LYS A 2 -9.95 62.34 37.16
N ARG A 3 -11.19 62.77 37.42
CA ARG A 3 -12.46 62.08 37.11
C ARG A 3 -12.69 62.04 35.59
N LYS A 4 -13.33 60.99 35.07
CA LYS A 4 -14.24 61.13 33.92
C LYS A 4 -15.61 60.54 34.28
N LYS A 5 -16.59 61.44 34.35
CA LYS A 5 -17.98 61.23 34.77
C LYS A 5 -18.69 60.31 33.78
N ILE A 6 -19.57 59.44 34.28
CA ILE A 6 -20.79 59.08 33.56
C ILE A 6 -21.95 59.48 34.47
N LYS A 7 -22.55 60.63 34.15
CA LYS A 7 -23.89 61.01 34.60
C LYS A 7 -24.87 60.36 33.62
N ASN A 8 -25.92 59.72 34.10
CA ASN A 8 -27.20 59.47 33.39
C ASN A 8 -28.23 59.20 34.50
N LEU A 9 -28.87 60.25 35.04
CA LEU A 9 -30.15 60.84 34.62
C LEU A 9 -31.32 59.85 34.77
N ILE A 10 -31.99 59.94 35.93
CA ILE A 10 -33.28 59.31 36.16
C ILE A 10 -34.28 60.01 35.24
N VAL A 11 -34.81 59.28 34.26
CA VAL A 11 -35.99 59.71 33.50
C VAL A 11 -37.12 58.79 33.93
N ALA A 12 -38.00 59.30 34.79
CA ALA A 12 -39.32 58.72 35.02
C ALA A 12 -40.25 59.25 33.92
N LEU A 13 -40.80 58.35 33.10
CA LEU A 13 -41.90 58.66 32.18
C LEU A 13 -42.94 57.54 32.29
N ALA A 14 -44.10 57.93 32.82
CA ALA A 14 -45.35 57.19 32.66
C ALA A 14 -45.85 57.43 31.24
N GLY A 15 -46.15 56.36 30.48
CA GLY A 15 -46.79 56.48 29.16
C GLY A 15 -46.40 55.39 28.18
N ILE A 16 -47.29 54.42 28.02
CA ILE A 16 -47.56 53.54 26.87
C ILE A 16 -46.59 53.67 25.68
N GLY A 17 -45.76 52.65 25.43
CA GLY A 17 -45.00 52.52 24.18
C GLY A 17 -43.86 51.49 24.25
N LEU A 18 -43.95 50.44 23.43
CA LEU A 18 -42.92 49.45 23.04
C LEU A 18 -41.88 49.01 24.10
N LEU A 19 -42.02 47.76 24.55
CA LEU A 19 -40.94 47.01 25.21
C LEU A 19 -39.77 46.77 24.23
N LEU A 20 -38.75 47.63 24.27
CA LEU A 20 -37.41 47.27 23.78
C LEU A 20 -36.65 46.58 24.92
N SER A 21 -36.57 45.25 24.83
CA SER A 21 -35.71 44.43 25.68
C SER A 21 -34.23 44.76 25.39
N VAL A 22 -33.52 45.34 26.35
CA VAL A 22 -32.05 45.43 26.27
C VAL A 22 -31.48 44.07 26.66
N ILE A 23 -31.07 43.29 25.66
CA ILE A 23 -30.33 42.04 25.88
C ILE A 23 -28.88 42.42 26.13
N ILE A 24 -28.37 42.20 27.35
CA ILE A 24 -26.93 42.14 27.59
C ILE A 24 -26.47 40.79 27.01
N GLN A 25 -26.05 40.80 25.75
CA GLN A 25 -25.38 39.66 25.16
C GLN A 25 -24.00 39.56 25.82
N CYS A 26 -23.74 38.48 26.55
CA CYS A 26 -22.37 38.07 26.82
C CYS A 26 -21.72 37.84 25.46
N ASP A 27 -20.64 38.55 25.16
CA ASP A 27 -19.82 38.29 23.97
C ASP A 27 -19.23 36.88 24.15
N SER A 28 -19.96 35.87 23.67
CA SER A 28 -19.38 34.56 23.40
C SER A 28 -18.34 34.82 22.32
N GLY A 29 -17.09 34.97 22.75
CA GLY A 29 -15.95 35.14 21.86
C GLY A 29 -16.15 34.23 20.67
N ASN A 30 -16.06 34.80 19.47
CA ASN A 30 -16.26 34.10 18.22
C ASN A 30 -15.15 33.03 18.08
N ASN A 31 -15.34 31.90 18.74
CA ASN A 31 -14.52 30.70 18.64
C ASN A 31 -14.87 30.06 17.30
N ASN A 32 -14.49 30.72 16.20
CA ASN A 32 -14.62 30.15 14.87
C ASN A 32 -13.61 29.00 14.74
N LYS A 33 -13.95 27.87 15.36
CA LYS A 33 -13.21 26.62 15.30
C LYS A 33 -13.04 26.28 13.83
N THR A 34 -11.81 26.38 13.31
CA THR A 34 -11.55 26.12 11.91
C THR A 34 -11.62 24.62 11.69
N THR A 35 -12.75 24.15 11.18
CA THR A 35 -12.98 22.74 10.89
C THR A 35 -12.15 22.34 9.68
N LEU A 36 -11.24 21.40 9.86
CA LEU A 36 -10.39 20.87 8.79
C LEU A 36 -11.15 19.87 7.92
N ALA A 37 -10.89 19.88 6.62
CA ALA A 37 -11.36 18.82 5.72
C ALA A 37 -10.58 17.52 5.95
N ALA A 38 -11.22 16.38 5.70
CA ALA A 38 -10.51 15.10 5.65
C ALA A 38 -9.48 15.11 4.50
N PRO A 39 -8.25 14.62 4.71
CA PRO A 39 -7.25 14.49 3.64
C PRO A 39 -7.75 13.63 2.48
N VAL A 40 -7.28 13.93 1.26
CA VAL A 40 -7.51 13.07 0.09
C VAL A 40 -6.24 12.26 -0.15
N LEU A 41 -6.36 10.94 -0.19
CA LEU A 41 -5.23 10.02 -0.37
C LEU A 41 -4.75 10.03 -1.83
N VAL A 42 -3.44 9.82 -2.03
CA VAL A 42 -2.80 9.83 -3.35
C VAL A 42 -2.12 8.50 -3.65
N SER A 43 -1.22 8.05 -2.77
CA SER A 43 -0.42 6.83 -2.97
C SER A 43 -0.17 6.11 -1.64
N PRO A 44 -0.11 4.76 -1.60
CA PRO A 44 -0.45 3.82 -2.68
C PRO A 44 -1.94 3.89 -3.04
N GLY A 45 -2.28 3.72 -4.32
CA GLY A 45 -3.68 3.77 -4.76
C GLY A 45 -4.58 2.72 -4.10
N SER A 46 -5.88 3.02 -3.98
CA SER A 46 -6.84 2.05 -3.44
C SER A 46 -6.88 0.77 -4.29
N GLY A 47 -6.71 -0.38 -3.65
CA GLY A 47 -6.62 -1.69 -4.28
C GLY A 47 -5.29 -1.99 -4.96
N ALA A 48 -4.26 -1.15 -4.80
CA ALA A 48 -2.97 -1.39 -5.44
C ALA A 48 -2.34 -2.70 -4.95
N THR A 49 -1.82 -3.50 -5.88
CA THR A 49 -1.18 -4.79 -5.59
C THR A 49 0.31 -4.73 -5.90
N ASN A 50 1.08 -5.70 -5.38
CA ASN A 50 2.51 -5.86 -5.66
C ASN A 50 3.33 -4.59 -5.36
N GLN A 51 2.96 -3.87 -4.29
CA GLN A 51 3.67 -2.67 -3.87
C GLN A 51 5.00 -3.03 -3.21
N SER A 52 5.95 -2.08 -3.28
CA SER A 52 7.24 -2.21 -2.59
C SER A 52 7.07 -2.30 -1.08
N THR A 53 8.00 -2.97 -0.39
CA THR A 53 8.08 -2.94 1.08
C THR A 53 8.61 -1.60 1.60
N GLY A 54 9.52 -0.95 0.88
CA GLY A 54 9.87 0.46 1.12
C GLY A 54 8.88 1.35 0.38
N LEU A 55 7.81 1.76 1.05
CA LEU A 55 6.66 2.41 0.42
C LEU A 55 6.49 3.85 0.93
N THR A 56 6.26 4.76 0.00
CA THR A 56 5.91 6.15 0.30
C THR A 56 4.40 6.33 0.23
N PHE A 57 3.83 6.75 1.35
CA PHE A 57 2.45 7.17 1.48
C PHE A 57 2.35 8.66 1.17
N GLU A 58 1.36 9.06 0.39
CA GLU A 58 1.16 10.45 -0.03
C GLU A 58 -0.32 10.82 0.06
N TRP A 59 -0.59 12.04 0.50
CA TRP A 59 -1.93 12.62 0.56
C TRP A 59 -1.89 14.09 0.16
N HIS A 60 -3.03 14.66 -0.21
CA HIS A 60 -3.12 16.09 -0.51
C HIS A 60 -3.08 16.96 0.75
N LYS A 61 -2.46 18.13 0.61
CA LYS A 61 -2.44 19.16 1.66
C LYS A 61 -3.86 19.61 2.00
N VAL A 62 -4.16 19.68 3.29
CA VAL A 62 -5.38 20.29 3.84
C VAL A 62 -5.06 21.72 4.28
N ASN A 63 -5.88 22.68 3.86
CA ASN A 63 -5.72 24.08 4.27
C ASN A 63 -5.86 24.22 5.79
N ASN A 64 -4.99 25.03 6.41
CA ASN A 64 -4.92 25.27 7.86
C ASN A 64 -4.52 24.06 8.72
N ALA A 65 -4.14 22.92 8.11
CA ALA A 65 -3.54 21.81 8.83
C ALA A 65 -2.07 22.13 9.19
N SER A 66 -1.69 21.85 10.43
CA SER A 66 -0.30 21.92 10.89
C SER A 66 0.42 20.57 10.81
N SER A 67 -0.33 19.47 10.85
CA SER A 67 0.19 18.11 10.76
C SER A 67 -0.90 17.13 10.34
N TYR A 68 -0.53 15.86 10.16
CA TYR A 68 -1.40 14.77 9.77
C TYR A 68 -1.08 13.53 10.58
N THR A 69 -2.08 12.76 11.01
CA THR A 69 -1.81 11.41 11.54
C THR A 69 -2.04 10.39 10.44
N LEU A 70 -1.04 9.56 10.18
CA LEU A 70 -1.14 8.40 9.30
C LEU A 70 -1.33 7.14 10.15
N GLN A 71 -2.39 6.40 9.88
CA GLN A 71 -2.62 5.08 10.42
C GLN A 71 -2.42 4.01 9.35
N ILE A 72 -1.70 2.94 9.71
CA ILE A 72 -1.53 1.75 8.89
C ILE A 72 -1.80 0.52 9.76
N SER A 73 -2.57 -0.42 9.23
CA SER A 73 -2.93 -1.67 9.91
C SER A 73 -2.99 -2.83 8.93
N THR A 74 -2.88 -4.07 9.41
CA THR A 74 -3.25 -5.28 8.67
C THR A 74 -4.70 -5.69 8.92
N ASN A 75 -5.44 -4.92 9.71
CA ASN A 75 -6.84 -5.13 10.06
C ASN A 75 -7.67 -3.90 9.65
N SER A 76 -8.73 -4.09 8.86
CA SER A 76 -9.59 -3.02 8.37
C SER A 76 -10.34 -2.27 9.49
N ALA A 77 -10.49 -2.87 10.67
CA ALA A 77 -11.05 -2.21 11.84
C ALA A 77 -10.05 -1.29 12.57
N PHE A 78 -8.78 -1.24 12.14
CA PHE A 78 -7.70 -0.47 12.77
C PHE A 78 -7.53 -0.77 14.28
N SER A 79 -7.84 -2.00 14.71
CA SER A 79 -7.75 -2.43 16.11
C SER A 79 -6.32 -2.71 16.58
N SER A 80 -5.40 -2.98 15.64
CA SER A 80 -3.97 -3.11 15.87
C SER A 80 -3.22 -2.28 14.83
N LEU A 81 -2.45 -1.30 15.28
CA LEU A 81 -1.81 -0.32 14.40
C LEU A 81 -0.33 -0.64 14.25
N LEU A 82 0.12 -0.77 13.01
CA LEU A 82 1.54 -0.82 12.66
C LEU A 82 2.14 0.57 12.61
N ASN A 83 1.34 1.56 12.20
CA ASN A 83 1.69 2.96 12.29
C ASN A 83 0.52 3.76 12.88
N ASN A 84 0.86 4.70 13.75
CA ASN A 84 -0.04 5.71 14.29
C ASN A 84 0.79 6.93 14.71
N ALA A 85 1.36 7.60 13.72
CA ALA A 85 2.31 8.69 13.92
C ALA A 85 1.86 9.97 13.21
N SER A 86 2.31 11.11 13.73
CA SER A 86 2.01 12.42 13.16
C SER A 86 3.17 12.93 12.32
N TYR A 87 2.85 13.52 11.17
CA TYR A 87 3.78 14.04 10.18
C TYR A 87 3.41 15.49 9.85
N THR A 88 4.41 16.35 9.66
CA THR A 88 4.19 17.76 9.25
C THR A 88 4.14 17.92 7.74
N ASP A 89 4.71 16.96 7.01
CA ASP A 89 4.63 16.89 5.55
C ASP A 89 3.37 16.13 5.11
N THR A 90 3.16 16.09 3.80
CA THR A 90 2.08 15.39 3.10
C THR A 90 2.47 14.01 2.58
N SER A 91 3.63 13.51 3.04
CA SER A 91 4.12 12.18 2.73
C SER A 91 4.86 11.54 3.90
N ALA A 92 4.93 10.21 3.88
CA ALA A 92 5.72 9.42 4.82
C ALA A 92 6.22 8.13 4.15
N THR A 93 7.51 7.83 4.28
CA THR A 93 8.09 6.57 3.81
C THR A 93 8.24 5.59 4.96
N LEU A 94 7.74 4.37 4.78
CA LEU A 94 7.81 3.31 5.77
C LEU A 94 8.31 2.00 5.13
N THR A 95 8.95 1.18 5.95
CA THR A 95 9.30 -0.20 5.59
C THR A 95 8.24 -1.15 6.14
N LEU A 96 7.63 -1.92 5.25
CA LEU A 96 6.57 -2.87 5.53
C LEU A 96 7.05 -4.31 5.30
N SER A 97 6.34 -5.28 5.85
CA SER A 97 6.56 -6.68 5.52
C SER A 97 6.02 -7.01 4.12
N ALA A 98 6.74 -7.87 3.40
CA ALA A 98 6.30 -8.48 2.15
C ALA A 98 5.08 -9.41 2.38
N ASN A 99 4.43 -9.82 1.29
CA ASN A 99 3.33 -10.76 1.26
C ASN A 99 2.19 -10.41 2.24
N SER A 100 1.87 -9.13 2.35
CA SER A 100 0.94 -8.62 3.35
C SER A 100 -0.06 -7.65 2.74
N THR A 101 -1.28 -7.67 3.25
CA THR A 101 -2.33 -6.70 2.91
C THR A 101 -2.43 -5.66 4.03
N TYR A 102 -2.48 -4.39 3.63
CA TYR A 102 -2.53 -3.27 4.55
C TYR A 102 -3.71 -2.36 4.25
N TYR A 103 -4.21 -1.74 5.30
CA TYR A 103 -5.23 -0.72 5.32
C TYR A 103 -4.61 0.55 5.86
N TRP A 104 -4.89 1.67 5.21
CA TRP A 104 -4.34 2.94 5.64
C TRP A 104 -5.33 4.08 5.50
N ARG A 105 -5.17 5.07 6.37
CA ARG A 105 -5.96 6.30 6.40
C ARG A 105 -5.17 7.42 7.06
N VAL A 106 -5.52 8.65 6.69
CA VAL A 106 -4.92 9.88 7.20
C VAL A 106 -6.01 10.83 7.72
N ASN A 107 -5.74 11.53 8.82
CA ASN A 107 -6.50 12.72 9.22
C ASN A 107 -5.57 13.95 9.33
N ALA A 108 -6.13 15.15 9.21
CA ALA A 108 -5.41 16.40 9.38
C ALA A 108 -5.58 16.93 10.81
N ILE A 109 -4.59 17.65 11.32
CA ILE A 109 -4.57 18.21 12.68
C ILE A 109 -4.15 19.67 12.64
N ASN A 110 -4.82 20.50 13.44
CA ASN A 110 -4.40 21.87 13.80
C ASN A 110 -4.63 22.13 15.30
N ALA A 111 -4.44 23.38 15.73
CA ALA A 111 -4.66 23.79 17.12
C ALA A 111 -6.12 23.62 17.59
N ASP A 112 -7.08 23.64 16.67
CA ASP A 112 -8.51 23.51 16.95
C ASP A 112 -8.97 22.04 17.03
N GLY A 113 -8.12 21.09 16.61
CA GLY A 113 -8.33 19.65 16.70
C GLY A 113 -8.01 18.89 15.42
N ALA A 114 -8.52 17.66 15.34
CA ALA A 114 -8.37 16.79 14.18
C ALA A 114 -9.59 16.87 13.25
N SER A 115 -9.36 16.66 11.95
CA SER A 115 -10.42 16.36 10.97
C SER A 115 -10.98 14.96 11.18
N ASP A 116 -12.06 14.66 10.47
CA ASP A 116 -12.43 13.28 10.18
C ASP A 116 -11.29 12.55 9.45
N TRP A 117 -11.29 11.22 9.55
CA TRP A 117 -10.40 10.39 8.75
C TRP A 117 -10.79 10.46 7.27
N SER A 118 -9.80 10.37 6.40
CA SER A 118 -9.98 10.04 4.99
C SER A 118 -10.67 8.67 4.80
N ASN A 119 -11.10 8.41 3.57
CA ASN A 119 -11.51 7.06 3.18
C ASN A 119 -10.39 6.07 3.45
N GLU A 120 -10.76 4.89 3.93
CA GLU A 120 -9.84 3.77 4.09
C GLU A 120 -9.43 3.23 2.71
N TRP A 121 -8.13 3.17 2.47
CA TRP A 121 -7.57 2.53 1.27
C TRP A 121 -6.84 1.26 1.65
N ILE A 122 -6.94 0.26 0.77
CA ILE A 122 -6.32 -1.05 0.90
C ILE A 122 -5.23 -1.22 -0.17
N PHE A 123 -4.14 -1.88 0.16
CA PHE A 123 -3.13 -2.31 -0.82
C PHE A 123 -2.42 -3.58 -0.35
N SER A 124 -1.68 -4.24 -1.25
CA SER A 124 -0.83 -5.39 -0.91
C SER A 124 0.61 -5.21 -1.37
N THR A 125 1.56 -5.69 -0.57
CA THR A 125 2.98 -5.75 -0.92
C THR A 125 3.30 -6.98 -1.76
N PHE A 126 4.39 -6.92 -2.55
CA PHE A 126 4.88 -8.08 -3.30
C PHE A 126 5.10 -9.30 -2.40
N SER A 127 4.95 -10.51 -2.94
CA SER A 127 5.08 -11.76 -2.18
C SER A 127 6.52 -12.06 -1.72
N GLY A 128 7.51 -11.49 -2.40
CA GLY A 128 8.93 -11.60 -2.08
C GLY A 128 9.80 -10.78 -3.03
N PRO A 129 11.12 -10.78 -2.84
CA PRO A 129 12.07 -10.00 -3.65
C PRO A 129 12.21 -10.51 -5.10
N LEU A 130 11.69 -11.70 -5.42
CA LEU A 130 11.69 -12.27 -6.76
C LEU A 130 10.37 -13.02 -6.99
N GLU A 131 9.75 -12.78 -8.15
CA GLU A 131 8.46 -13.35 -8.52
C GLU A 131 8.53 -14.02 -9.90
N LEU A 132 7.98 -15.23 -10.05
CA LEU A 132 7.81 -15.87 -11.35
C LEU A 132 6.56 -15.30 -12.00
N VAL A 133 6.67 -14.44 -13.01
CA VAL A 133 5.53 -13.78 -13.65
C VAL A 133 4.81 -14.72 -14.62
N TYR A 134 5.55 -15.58 -15.34
CA TYR A 134 4.98 -16.56 -16.25
C TYR A 134 6.00 -17.68 -16.55
N PRO A 135 5.59 -18.93 -16.75
CA PRO A 135 4.25 -19.49 -16.55
C PRO A 135 3.88 -19.59 -15.05
N LYS A 136 2.73 -19.03 -14.65
CA LYS A 136 2.21 -19.11 -13.25
C LYS A 136 1.49 -20.43 -12.93
N GLY A 137 1.24 -21.26 -13.94
CA GLY A 137 0.61 -22.57 -13.78
C GLY A 137 -0.92 -22.53 -13.79
N GLY A 138 -1.51 -23.62 -13.31
CA GLY A 138 -2.96 -23.81 -13.21
C GLY A 138 -3.50 -24.79 -14.24
N SER A 139 -4.70 -25.31 -13.99
CA SER A 139 -5.32 -26.41 -14.75
C SER A 139 -5.54 -26.10 -16.25
N SER A 140 -5.66 -24.82 -16.60
CA SER A 140 -5.86 -24.36 -17.98
C SER A 140 -4.54 -24.13 -18.73
N GLN A 141 -3.40 -24.09 -18.04
CA GLN A 141 -2.11 -23.89 -18.67
C GLN A 141 -1.55 -25.22 -19.15
N SER A 142 -1.33 -25.33 -20.46
CA SER A 142 -0.65 -26.50 -21.02
C SER A 142 0.26 -26.11 -22.18
N PHE A 143 1.40 -26.79 -22.26
CA PHE A 143 2.34 -26.72 -23.38
C PHE A 143 2.57 -28.11 -23.94
N THR A 144 3.30 -28.20 -25.04
CA THR A 144 3.73 -29.44 -25.69
C THR A 144 5.25 -29.46 -25.78
N VAL A 145 5.86 -30.64 -25.70
CA VAL A 145 7.28 -30.81 -26.04
C VAL A 145 7.54 -30.23 -27.43
N GLY A 146 8.61 -29.45 -27.56
CA GLY A 146 8.97 -28.69 -28.75
C GLY A 146 8.46 -27.25 -28.76
N ASP A 147 7.51 -26.89 -27.91
CA ASP A 147 7.06 -25.50 -27.78
C ASP A 147 8.20 -24.60 -27.32
N THR A 148 8.18 -23.37 -27.83
CA THR A 148 9.02 -22.28 -27.34
C THR A 148 8.19 -21.41 -26.41
N VAL A 149 8.58 -21.37 -25.14
CA VAL A 149 7.89 -20.63 -24.07
C VAL A 149 8.82 -19.57 -23.51
N MET A 150 8.33 -18.34 -23.36
CA MET A 150 9.03 -17.32 -22.58
C MET A 150 8.76 -17.57 -21.10
N ILE A 151 9.80 -17.75 -20.31
CA ILE A 151 9.71 -17.67 -18.84
C ILE A 151 9.98 -16.22 -18.48
N LEU A 152 9.10 -15.62 -17.67
CA LEU A 152 9.16 -14.24 -17.22
C LEU A 152 9.25 -14.20 -15.70
N TRP A 153 10.07 -13.31 -15.16
CA TRP A 153 10.16 -13.04 -13.73
C TRP A 153 10.33 -11.55 -13.45
N SER A 154 10.05 -11.15 -12.21
CA SER A 154 10.22 -9.78 -11.71
C SER A 154 11.10 -9.79 -10.47
N ILE A 155 12.12 -8.93 -10.44
CA ILE A 155 12.93 -8.69 -9.25
C ILE A 155 12.39 -7.43 -8.57
N HIS A 156 11.89 -7.59 -7.36
CA HIS A 156 11.27 -6.53 -6.56
C HIS A 156 12.24 -5.92 -5.53
N ASP A 157 13.31 -6.65 -5.15
CA ASP A 157 14.40 -6.12 -4.32
C ASP A 157 15.76 -6.52 -4.89
N GLN A 158 16.41 -5.56 -5.55
CA GLN A 158 17.71 -5.74 -6.21
C GLN A 158 18.87 -5.84 -5.20
N ASN A 159 18.68 -5.40 -3.95
CA ASN A 159 19.70 -5.56 -2.92
C ASN A 159 19.78 -7.01 -2.45
N GLN A 160 18.70 -7.78 -2.61
CA GLN A 160 18.65 -9.20 -2.24
C GLN A 160 18.93 -10.13 -3.41
N ILE A 161 18.55 -9.76 -4.65
CA ILE A 161 18.62 -10.65 -5.81
C ILE A 161 19.50 -10.04 -6.90
N SER A 162 20.71 -10.57 -7.03
CA SER A 162 21.64 -10.20 -8.11
C SER A 162 21.68 -11.23 -9.24
N SER A 163 21.23 -12.46 -8.99
CA SER A 163 21.19 -13.53 -9.98
C SER A 163 20.01 -14.48 -9.75
N VAL A 164 19.30 -14.81 -10.83
CA VAL A 164 18.10 -15.65 -10.83
C VAL A 164 18.41 -17.03 -11.41
N GLY A 165 18.02 -18.07 -10.70
CA GLY A 165 17.96 -19.44 -11.22
C GLY A 165 16.52 -19.87 -11.49
N ILE A 166 16.35 -20.73 -12.49
CA ILE A 166 15.05 -21.35 -12.82
C ILE A 166 15.20 -22.85 -12.69
N ARG A 167 14.36 -23.49 -11.86
CA ARG A 167 14.32 -24.96 -11.73
C ARG A 167 12.92 -25.47 -11.99
N TYR A 168 12.85 -26.74 -12.34
CA TYR A 168 11.59 -27.42 -12.58
C TYR A 168 11.45 -28.68 -11.71
N SER A 169 10.21 -29.12 -11.62
CA SER A 169 9.80 -30.38 -11.01
C SER A 169 8.77 -31.04 -11.92
N LEU A 170 8.82 -32.37 -12.00
CA LEU A 170 7.85 -33.18 -12.75
C LEU A 170 6.75 -33.78 -11.85
N ASP A 171 6.83 -33.56 -10.53
CA ASP A 171 6.03 -34.25 -9.51
C ASP A 171 5.38 -33.27 -8.51
N SER A 172 4.90 -32.13 -9.01
CA SER A 172 4.26 -31.07 -8.23
C SER A 172 5.17 -30.46 -7.15
N GLY A 173 6.49 -30.44 -7.38
CA GLY A 173 7.48 -29.83 -6.49
C GLY A 173 7.98 -30.73 -5.37
N LYS A 174 7.72 -32.05 -5.40
CA LYS A 174 8.25 -33.01 -4.41
C LYS A 174 9.75 -33.23 -4.61
N THR A 175 10.19 -33.35 -5.86
CA THR A 175 11.59 -33.40 -6.26
C THR A 175 11.90 -32.30 -7.26
N TRP A 176 13.08 -31.70 -7.13
CA TRP A 176 13.54 -30.62 -8.00
C TRP A 176 14.73 -31.07 -8.83
N ALA A 177 14.73 -30.70 -10.10
CA ALA A 177 15.90 -30.90 -10.95
C ALA A 177 17.12 -30.19 -10.33
N GLN A 178 18.27 -30.87 -10.39
CA GLN A 178 19.53 -30.32 -9.90
C GLN A 178 20.03 -29.17 -10.79
N ASN A 179 19.85 -29.33 -12.10
CA ASN A 179 20.26 -28.35 -13.09
C ASN A 179 19.17 -27.31 -13.35
N SER A 180 19.59 -26.06 -13.52
CA SER A 180 18.70 -24.98 -13.93
C SER A 180 18.23 -25.17 -15.38
N ILE A 181 17.02 -24.71 -15.67
CA ILE A 181 16.60 -24.44 -17.05
C ILE A 181 17.54 -23.38 -17.62
N GLY A 182 18.06 -23.61 -18.83
CA GLY A 182 19.08 -22.78 -19.47
C GLY A 182 20.52 -23.11 -19.04
N GLY A 183 20.71 -23.96 -18.02
CA GLY A 183 22.04 -24.39 -17.58
C GLY A 183 22.88 -23.31 -16.90
N THR A 184 22.35 -22.10 -16.74
CA THR A 184 23.05 -20.95 -16.16
C THR A 184 22.15 -20.20 -15.18
N SER A 185 22.70 -19.13 -14.63
CA SER A 185 21.96 -18.11 -13.89
C SER A 185 21.75 -16.87 -14.77
N PHE A 186 20.75 -16.07 -14.45
CA PHE A 186 20.42 -14.84 -15.17
C PHE A 186 20.67 -13.63 -14.28
N SER A 187 21.53 -12.71 -14.71
CA SER A 187 21.87 -11.52 -13.94
C SER A 187 20.87 -10.41 -14.18
N TYR A 188 20.64 -9.56 -13.18
CA TYR A 188 19.89 -8.33 -13.40
C TYR A 188 20.54 -7.49 -14.53
N PRO A 189 19.78 -6.88 -15.46
CA PRO A 189 18.32 -6.68 -15.47
C PRO A 189 17.52 -7.74 -16.24
N ASP A 190 18.07 -8.93 -16.49
CA ASP A 190 17.33 -9.97 -17.19
C ASP A 190 16.05 -10.33 -16.42
N THR A 191 14.92 -10.32 -17.12
CA THR A 191 13.57 -10.62 -16.60
C THR A 191 12.88 -11.71 -17.42
N SER A 192 13.58 -12.29 -18.39
CA SER A 192 13.01 -13.29 -19.27
C SER A 192 14.01 -14.30 -19.82
N TYR A 193 13.53 -15.50 -20.12
CA TYR A 193 14.30 -16.54 -20.79
C TYR A 193 13.44 -17.28 -21.82
N LYS A 194 13.95 -17.41 -23.04
CA LYS A 194 13.31 -18.17 -24.11
C LYS A 194 13.63 -19.66 -23.96
N TRP A 195 12.68 -20.43 -23.45
CA TRP A 195 12.83 -21.85 -23.17
C TRP A 195 12.21 -22.70 -24.29
N ILE A 196 12.99 -23.63 -24.85
CA ILE A 196 12.48 -24.69 -25.73
C ILE A 196 12.26 -25.95 -24.89
N ILE A 197 11.03 -26.46 -24.87
CA ILE A 197 10.66 -27.60 -24.04
C ILE A 197 11.21 -28.89 -24.66
N ASP A 198 12.20 -29.50 -23.99
CA ASP A 198 12.77 -30.78 -24.43
C ASP A 198 11.90 -31.99 -24.05
N SER A 199 12.19 -33.14 -24.66
CA SER A 199 11.40 -34.37 -24.52
C SER A 199 11.33 -34.93 -23.11
N THR A 200 12.25 -34.56 -22.21
CA THR A 200 12.25 -35.05 -20.82
C THR A 200 11.30 -34.27 -19.90
N LYS A 201 10.59 -33.27 -20.43
CA LYS A 201 9.77 -32.33 -19.64
C LYS A 201 8.28 -32.67 -19.63
N ALA A 202 7.85 -33.70 -20.36
CA ALA A 202 6.45 -34.12 -20.36
C ALA A 202 6.00 -34.56 -18.95
N SER A 203 4.96 -33.91 -18.42
CA SER A 203 4.35 -34.21 -17.13
C SER A 203 3.00 -33.51 -16.99
N ASN A 204 2.05 -34.12 -16.27
CA ASN A 204 0.78 -33.48 -15.86
C ASN A 204 0.89 -32.72 -14.54
N GLN A 205 2.07 -32.72 -13.92
CA GLN A 205 2.39 -32.16 -12.62
C GLN A 205 3.61 -31.24 -12.68
N PHE A 206 3.85 -30.63 -13.86
CA PHE A 206 5.01 -29.81 -14.08
C PHE A 206 4.90 -28.52 -13.26
N VAL A 207 5.99 -28.15 -12.57
CA VAL A 207 6.08 -26.92 -11.80
C VAL A 207 7.41 -26.23 -12.08
N LEU A 208 7.39 -24.91 -12.17
CA LEU A 208 8.57 -24.06 -12.21
C LEU A 208 8.76 -23.33 -10.88
N LYS A 209 10.01 -23.03 -10.55
CA LYS A 209 10.35 -22.06 -9.52
C LYS A 209 11.45 -21.13 -9.98
N VAL A 210 11.41 -19.93 -9.42
CA VAL A 210 12.50 -18.96 -9.47
C VAL A 210 13.12 -18.86 -8.07
N TYR A 211 14.43 -18.74 -8.05
CA TYR A 211 15.20 -18.75 -6.81
C TYR A 211 16.43 -17.85 -6.96
N ASP A 212 16.98 -17.36 -5.84
CA ASP A 212 18.28 -16.70 -5.87
C ASP A 212 19.35 -17.74 -6.16
N TYR A 213 20.04 -17.56 -7.28
CA TYR A 213 21.05 -18.51 -7.71
C TYR A 213 22.20 -18.66 -6.71
N MET A 214 22.50 -17.61 -5.94
CA MET A 214 23.61 -17.58 -4.99
C MET A 214 23.28 -18.30 -3.69
N THR A 215 22.13 -18.00 -3.08
CA THR A 215 21.73 -18.61 -1.79
C THR A 215 20.89 -19.87 -1.94
N THR A 216 20.40 -20.16 -3.14
CA THR A 216 19.42 -21.23 -3.45
C THR A 216 18.03 -21.03 -2.82
N SER A 217 17.80 -19.89 -2.17
CA SER A 217 16.53 -19.53 -1.55
C SER A 217 15.42 -19.43 -2.60
N ILE A 218 14.33 -20.15 -2.39
CA ILE A 218 13.18 -20.14 -3.29
C ILE A 218 12.32 -18.93 -2.93
N PHE A 219 11.95 -18.13 -3.94
CA PHE A 219 11.11 -16.94 -3.73
C PHE A 219 9.71 -17.10 -4.29
N ASP A 220 9.56 -17.76 -5.44
CA ASP A 220 8.24 -18.01 -6.02
C ASP A 220 8.22 -19.28 -6.88
N LYS A 221 7.03 -19.87 -7.01
CA LYS A 221 6.79 -21.07 -7.80
C LYS A 221 5.43 -21.02 -8.51
N SER A 222 5.35 -21.66 -9.66
CA SER A 222 4.09 -21.84 -10.36
C SER A 222 3.18 -22.80 -9.60
N ALA A 223 1.87 -22.71 -9.85
CA ALA A 223 0.99 -23.87 -9.67
C ALA A 223 1.39 -24.99 -10.66
N PRO A 224 0.97 -26.25 -10.43
CA PRO A 224 1.14 -27.31 -11.42
C PRO A 224 0.46 -26.96 -12.74
N PHE A 225 1.12 -27.30 -13.85
CA PHE A 225 0.59 -27.21 -15.21
C PHE A 225 1.03 -28.41 -16.04
N ILE A 226 0.46 -28.53 -17.24
CA ILE A 226 0.66 -29.71 -18.09
C ILE A 226 1.69 -29.42 -19.18
N ILE A 227 2.65 -30.32 -19.36
CA ILE A 227 3.47 -30.43 -20.56
C ILE A 227 3.13 -31.77 -21.23
N LYS A 228 2.51 -31.70 -22.39
CA LYS A 228 2.12 -32.86 -23.20
C LYS A 228 3.33 -33.39 -23.97
N SER A 229 3.42 -34.71 -24.12
CA SER A 229 4.39 -35.32 -25.04
C SER A 229 4.18 -34.81 -26.47
N ALA A 230 5.24 -34.82 -27.28
CA ALA A 230 5.12 -34.57 -28.71
C ALA A 230 4.18 -35.63 -29.33
N LYS A 231 3.41 -35.22 -30.33
CA LYS A 231 2.63 -36.16 -31.16
C LYS A 231 3.54 -36.95 -32.08
#